data_AF-A0A383DMP5-F1
#
_entry.id   AF-A0A383DMP5-F1
#
_cell.length_a   1.000
_cell.length_b   1.000
_cell.length_c   1.000
_cell.angle_alpha   90.00
_cell.angle_beta   90.00
_cell.angle_gamma   90.00
#
_symmetry.space_group_name_H-M   'P 1'
#
loop_
_entity.id
_entity.type
_entity.pdbx_description
1 polymer ?
#
loop_
_entity_poly.entity_id
_entity_poly.type
_entity_poly.pdbx_seq_one_letter_code
_entity_poly.pdbx_strand_id
1 'polypeptide(L)'
;MDPSPNTGMFPPAENGLSLAEIDTPALIVDLDAFERNLDKMAALIKETGVKLRPHSKTHKSPWIAHQQIERGAVGVCCQKVSEAEVM
;
A
#
# COMPACT_ATOMS: atom_id res chain seq x y z
N MET A 1 8.97 17.95 -34.98
CA MET A 1 7.76 18.14 -34.18
C MET A 1 7.37 16.77 -33.69
N ASP A 2 7.76 16.45 -32.47
CA ASP A 2 7.27 15.26 -31.78
C ASP A 2 5.80 15.56 -31.41
N PRO A 3 4.81 14.79 -31.88
CA PRO A 3 3.44 15.00 -31.49
C PRO A 3 3.33 14.59 -30.02
N SER A 4 3.34 15.58 -29.14
CA SER A 4 3.07 15.42 -27.70
C SER A 4 1.97 14.38 -27.48
N PRO A 5 2.26 13.22 -26.85
CA PRO A 5 1.27 12.17 -26.67
C PRO A 5 0.28 12.62 -25.60
N ASN A 6 -0.95 12.86 -26.06
CA ASN A 6 -2.22 12.68 -25.39
C ASN A 6 -2.19 12.65 -23.84
N THR A 7 -2.60 13.74 -23.22
CA THR A 7 -2.77 13.93 -21.76
C THR A 7 -3.98 13.16 -21.20
N GLY A 8 -4.02 11.85 -21.42
CA GLY A 8 -4.88 10.91 -20.69
C GLY A 8 -3.99 10.07 -19.80
N MET A 9 -4.06 10.26 -18.48
CA MET A 9 -3.21 9.50 -17.55
C MET A 9 -3.78 8.09 -17.42
N PHE A 10 -3.32 7.18 -18.25
CA PHE A 10 -3.61 5.75 -18.14
C PHE A 10 -2.85 5.16 -16.93
N PRO A 11 -3.39 4.13 -16.26
CA PRO A 11 -2.64 3.44 -15.21
C PRO A 11 -1.34 2.86 -15.81
N PRO A 12 -0.23 2.82 -15.03
CA PRO A 12 1.07 2.36 -15.54
C PRO A 12 1.09 0.85 -15.88
N ALA A 13 0.07 0.09 -15.45
CA ALA A 13 -0.05 -1.33 -15.71
C ALA A 13 -1.53 -1.78 -15.67
N GLU A 14 -1.81 -2.90 -16.32
CA GLU A 14 -3.05 -3.68 -16.19
C GLU A 14 -2.74 -5.06 -15.59
N ASN A 15 -3.76 -5.70 -15.00
CA ASN A 15 -3.61 -7.04 -14.44
C ASN A 15 -3.19 -8.04 -15.53
N GLY A 16 -2.13 -8.83 -15.26
CA GLY A 16 -1.64 -9.87 -16.17
C GLY A 16 -0.43 -9.46 -17.03
N LEU A 17 -0.05 -8.17 -17.03
CA LEU A 17 1.22 -7.75 -17.64
C LEU A 17 2.43 -8.32 -16.89
N SER A 18 3.50 -8.59 -17.63
CA SER A 18 4.79 -8.90 -17.01
C SER A 18 5.46 -7.62 -16.48
N LEU A 19 6.39 -7.77 -15.53
CA LEU A 19 7.11 -6.64 -14.93
C LEU A 19 7.84 -5.77 -15.97
N ALA A 20 8.30 -6.37 -17.08
CA ALA A 20 9.02 -5.67 -18.14
C ALA A 20 8.13 -4.80 -19.04
N GLU A 21 6.81 -5.02 -18.99
CA GLU A 21 5.81 -4.30 -19.79
C GLU A 21 5.17 -3.13 -19.03
N ILE A 22 5.48 -2.97 -17.74
CA ILE A 22 4.98 -1.88 -16.91
C ILE A 22 5.62 -0.56 -17.36
N ASP A 23 4.78 0.45 -17.60
CA ASP A 23 5.26 1.78 -17.98
C ASP A 23 6.05 2.44 -16.83
N THR A 24 7.07 3.22 -17.19
CA THR A 24 7.99 3.81 -16.21
C THR A 24 7.96 5.33 -16.28
N PRO A 25 7.96 6.04 -15.14
CA PRO A 25 8.19 5.53 -13.78
C PRO A 25 6.93 4.98 -13.08
N ALA A 26 7.09 3.89 -12.33
CA ALA A 26 6.05 3.32 -11.48
C ALA A 26 6.61 2.82 -10.14
N LEU A 27 5.79 2.85 -9.09
CA LEU A 27 6.08 2.22 -7.80
C LEU A 27 5.54 0.79 -7.80
N ILE A 28 6.43 -0.18 -7.64
CA ILE A 28 6.08 -1.61 -7.64
C ILE A 28 6.14 -2.14 -6.21
N VAL A 29 5.15 -2.97 -5.85
CA VAL A 29 5.11 -3.71 -4.59
C VAL A 29 5.14 -5.19 -4.92
N ASP A 30 6.16 -5.90 -4.42
CA ASP A 30 6.17 -7.36 -4.38
C ASP A 30 5.15 -7.82 -3.32
N LEU A 31 4.04 -8.40 -3.77
CA LEU A 31 2.92 -8.78 -2.91
C LEU A 31 3.31 -9.91 -1.95
N ASP A 32 4.08 -10.90 -2.38
CA ASP A 32 4.50 -11.99 -1.51
C ASP A 32 5.41 -11.47 -0.38
N ALA A 33 6.33 -10.55 -0.69
CA ALA A 33 7.16 -9.91 0.32
C ALA A 33 6.36 -9.01 1.25
N PHE A 34 5.41 -8.25 0.70
CA PHE A 34 4.51 -7.39 1.46
C PHE A 34 3.68 -8.19 2.47
N GLU A 35 3.03 -9.26 2.03
CA GLU A 35 2.19 -10.10 2.89
C GLU A 35 3.01 -10.79 3.98
N ARG A 36 4.18 -11.35 3.65
CA ARG A 36 5.10 -11.91 4.65
C ARG A 36 5.48 -10.89 5.72
N ASN A 37 5.69 -9.63 5.34
CA ASN A 37 6.03 -8.57 6.29
C ASN A 37 4.85 -8.23 7.21
N LEU A 38 3.62 -8.20 6.68
CA LEU A 38 2.42 -7.99 7.49
C LEU A 38 2.22 -9.12 8.50
N ASP A 39 2.31 -10.37 8.03
CA ASP A 39 2.11 -11.55 8.87
C ASP A 39 3.19 -11.66 9.95
N LYS A 40 4.44 -11.36 9.61
CA LYS A 40 5.55 -11.32 10.56
C LYS A 40 5.29 -10.31 11.68
N MET A 41 4.81 -9.11 11.34
CA MET A 41 4.53 -8.08 12.34
C MET A 41 3.34 -8.46 13.23
N ALA A 42 2.28 -9.02 12.65
CA ALA A 42 1.13 -9.51 13.39
C ALA A 42 1.51 -10.66 14.35
N ALA A 43 2.32 -11.62 13.88
CA ALA A 43 2.83 -12.71 14.70
C ALA A 43 3.70 -12.20 15.86
N LEU A 44 4.59 -11.24 15.58
CA LEU A 44 5.50 -10.68 16.57
C LEU A 44 4.78 -10.05 17.77
N ILE A 45 3.65 -9.37 17.53
CA ILE A 45 2.91 -8.68 18.61
C ILE A 45 1.84 -9.55 19.29
N LYS A 46 1.43 -10.66 18.66
CA LYS A 46 0.32 -11.52 19.10
C LYS A 46 0.37 -11.91 20.58
N GLU A 47 1.56 -12.23 21.11
CA GLU A 47 1.73 -12.73 22.48
C GLU A 47 2.20 -11.67 23.47
N THR A 48 2.45 -10.45 23.00
CA THR A 48 3.03 -9.39 23.83
C THR A 48 1.98 -8.56 24.58
N GLY A 49 0.70 -8.69 24.21
CA GLY A 49 -0.39 -7.87 24.75
C GLY A 49 -0.43 -6.41 24.25
N VAL A 50 0.53 -6.00 23.41
CA VAL A 50 0.55 -4.67 22.82
C VAL A 50 -0.42 -4.57 21.64
N LYS A 51 -0.94 -3.37 21.40
CA LYS A 51 -1.83 -3.09 20.26
C LYS A 51 -1.03 -2.47 19.12
N LEU A 52 -1.12 -3.07 17.94
CA LEU A 52 -0.50 -2.54 16.73
C LEU A 52 -1.44 -1.52 16.07
N ARG A 53 -0.94 -0.29 15.85
CA ARG A 53 -1.61 0.76 15.07
C ARG A 53 -0.63 1.31 14.02
N PRO A 54 -0.59 0.72 12.81
CA PRO A 54 0.37 1.10 11.78
C PRO A 54 0.19 2.54 11.30
N HIS A 55 1.28 3.14 10.81
CA HIS A 55 1.27 4.53 10.37
C HIS A 55 0.98 4.63 8.86
N SER A 56 -0.22 5.11 8.51
CA SER A 56 -0.67 5.23 7.13
C SER A 56 0.08 6.29 6.33
N LYS A 57 0.79 7.22 6.97
CA LYS A 57 1.61 8.25 6.30
C LYS A 57 2.64 7.63 5.35
N THR A 58 3.06 6.39 5.63
CA THR A 58 4.10 5.67 4.88
C THR A 58 3.61 5.27 3.50
N HIS A 59 2.35 4.86 3.36
CA HIS A 59 1.82 4.29 2.11
C HIS A 59 0.61 5.04 1.53
N LYS A 60 -0.12 5.80 2.36
CA LYS A 60 -1.30 6.60 1.96
C LYS A 60 -2.32 5.80 1.13
N SER A 61 -2.48 4.52 1.45
CA SER A 61 -3.34 3.58 0.75
C SER A 61 -4.33 2.94 1.74
N PRO A 62 -5.65 3.19 1.58
CA PRO A 62 -6.68 2.54 2.39
C PRO A 62 -6.67 1.02 2.22
N TRP A 63 -6.37 0.51 1.02
CA TRP A 63 -6.28 -0.93 0.78
C TRP A 63 -5.21 -1.59 1.66
N ILE A 64 -4.01 -1.00 1.75
CA ILE A 64 -2.95 -1.50 2.64
C ILE A 64 -3.36 -1.41 4.12
N ALA A 65 -4.07 -0.35 4.51
CA ALA A 65 -4.58 -0.21 5.88
C ALA A 65 -5.58 -1.33 6.22
N HIS A 66 -6.48 -1.68 5.31
CA HIS A 66 -7.40 -2.80 5.49
C HIS A 66 -6.65 -4.14 5.63
N GLN A 67 -5.66 -4.42 4.76
CA GLN A 67 -4.84 -5.63 4.88
C GLN A 67 -4.16 -5.77 6.26
N GLN A 68 -3.75 -4.66 6.87
CA GLN A 68 -3.16 -4.64 8.22
C GLN A 68 -4.22 -4.87 9.31
N ILE A 69 -5.40 -4.26 9.18
CA ILE A 69 -6.51 -4.39 10.13
C ILE A 69 -7.04 -5.83 10.13
N GLU A 70 -7.16 -6.45 8.96
CA GLU A 70 -7.55 -7.87 8.82
C GLU A 70 -6.61 -8.81 9.58
N ARG A 71 -5.34 -8.41 9.74
CA ARG A 71 -4.32 -9.15 10.50
C ARG A 71 -4.25 -8.76 11.98
N GLY A 72 -5.20 -7.97 12.47
CA GLY A 72 -5.36 -7.65 13.88
C GLY A 72 -4.83 -6.27 14.31
N ALA A 73 -4.43 -5.40 13.37
CA ALA A 73 -4.17 -4.00 13.72
C ALA A 73 -5.46 -3.31 14.22
N VAL A 74 -5.35 -2.47 15.25
CA VAL A 74 -6.50 -1.83 15.91
C VAL A 74 -6.94 -0.51 15.24
N GLY A 75 -6.65 -0.38 13.95
CA GLY A 75 -6.78 0.85 13.15
C GLY A 75 -5.43 1.40 12.70
N VAL A 76 -5.42 2.65 12.22
CA VAL A 76 -4.22 3.32 11.68
C VAL A 76 -3.91 4.66 12.37
N CYS A 77 -2.68 5.12 12.22
CA CYS A 77 -2.21 6.45 12.58
C CYS A 77 -2.03 7.32 11.32
N CYS A 78 -2.65 8.49 11.30
CA CYS A 78 -2.51 9.50 10.24
C CYS A 78 -1.76 10.73 10.77
N GLN A 79 -1.06 11.47 9.91
CA GLN A 79 -0.32 12.66 10.32
C GLN A 79 -1.16 13.95 10.17
N LYS A 80 -2.15 13.95 9.27
CA LYS A 80 -3.08 15.07 9.04
C LYS A 80 -4.53 14.59 9.01
N VAL A 81 -5.46 15.49 9.35
CA VAL A 81 -6.91 15.20 9.32
C VAL A 81 -7.37 14.85 7.91
N SER A 82 -6.90 15.57 6.89
CA SER A 82 -7.22 15.26 5.49
C SER A 82 -6.69 13.90 5.02
N GLU A 83 -5.60 13.39 5.63
CA GLU A 83 -5.17 12.01 5.38
C GLU A 83 -6.13 11.03 6.03
N ALA A 84 -6.57 11.31 7.26
CA ALA A 84 -7.51 10.46 7.99
C ALA A 84 -8.91 10.40 7.35
N GLU A 85 -9.34 11.45 6.65
CA GLU A 85 -10.63 11.47 5.94
C GLU A 85 -10.70 10.44 4.79
N VAL A 86 -9.55 10.07 4.21
CA VAL A 86 -9.46 9.11 3.10
C VAL A 86 -9.21 7.67 3.59
N MET A 87 -8.69 7.51 4.81
CA MET A 87 -8.31 6.20 5.40
C MET A 87 -9.49 5.52 6.07
#